data_AF-A0A9P1IRS8-F1
#
_entry.id   AF-A0A9P1IRS8-F1
#
_cell.length_a   1.000
_cell.length_b   1.000
_cell.length_c   1.000
_cell.angle_alpha   90.00
_cell.angle_beta   90.00
_cell.angle_gamma   90.00
#
_symmetry.space_group_name_H-M   'P 1'
#
loop_
_entity.id
_entity.type
_entity.pdbx_description
1 polymer ?
#
loop_
_entity_poly.entity_id
_entity_poly.type
_entity_poly.pdbx_seq_one_letter_code
_entity_poly.pdbx_strand_id
1 'polypeptide(L)'
;MLRLLLFTTTSLVVTAYAGCEDADPKCSEWATAGECSSNAVWMMANCRKSCHSCQGGDTAWKLRTHIQSTYKNVTDNITRQVRVESVPNQQC
;
A
#
# COMPACT_ATOMS: atom_id res chain seq x y z
N MET A 1 -3.82 46.52 25.25
CA MET A 1 -2.96 45.39 25.63
C MET A 1 -3.45 44.15 24.89
N LEU A 2 -2.76 43.83 23.80
CA LEU A 2 -3.08 42.82 22.80
C LEU A 2 -3.06 41.42 23.43
N ARG A 3 -4.20 40.71 23.46
CA ARG A 3 -4.22 39.27 23.75
C ARG A 3 -3.61 38.56 22.54
N LEU A 4 -2.32 38.25 22.61
CA LEU A 4 -1.64 37.37 21.65
C LEU A 4 -2.38 36.03 21.64
N LEU A 5 -2.97 35.70 20.51
CA LEU A 5 -3.42 34.36 20.19
C LEU A 5 -2.16 33.48 20.09
N LEU A 6 -1.87 32.71 21.13
CA LEU A 6 -0.86 31.64 21.08
C LEU A 6 -1.43 30.48 20.26
N PHE A 7 -1.45 30.66 18.94
CA PHE A 7 -1.54 29.55 17.99
C PHE A 7 -0.19 28.83 18.02
N THR A 8 -0.03 27.85 18.92
CA THR A 8 1.10 26.93 18.85
C THR A 8 0.85 25.94 17.71
N THR A 9 0.89 26.41 16.46
CA THR A 9 0.80 25.57 15.27
C THR A 9 2.19 25.06 14.91
N THR A 10 2.71 24.10 15.68
CA THR A 10 3.61 23.13 15.07
C THR A 10 2.75 21.95 14.66
N SER A 11 2.18 22.04 13.44
CA SER A 11 1.77 20.87 12.69
C SER A 11 3.00 19.99 12.48
N LEU A 12 3.34 19.16 13.46
CA LEU A 12 4.09 17.94 13.24
C LEU A 12 3.07 16.80 13.24
N VAL A 13 2.13 16.83 12.30
CA VAL A 13 1.67 15.57 11.73
C VAL A 13 2.86 15.02 10.95
N VAL A 14 3.79 14.40 11.67
CA VAL A 14 4.60 13.35 11.11
C VAL A 14 3.54 12.34 10.68
N THR A 15 3.15 12.38 9.41
CA THR A 15 2.55 11.21 8.79
C THR A 15 3.70 10.20 8.73
N ALA A 16 4.03 9.62 9.89
CA ALA A 16 4.62 8.32 9.94
C ALA A 16 3.68 7.51 9.07
N TYR A 17 4.15 7.16 7.88
CA TYR A 17 3.50 6.20 7.04
C TYR A 17 3.45 4.94 7.91
N ALA A 18 2.38 4.80 8.67
CA ALA A 18 2.32 3.83 9.75
C ALA A 18 2.39 2.46 9.09
N GLY A 19 3.50 1.76 9.35
CA GLY A 19 3.64 0.35 9.05
C GLY A 19 3.98 0.04 7.60
N CYS A 20 5.22 0.32 7.18
CA CYS A 20 5.88 -0.66 6.33
C CYS A 20 7.17 -1.14 6.98
N GLU A 21 6.99 -2.14 7.82
CA GLU A 21 8.05 -2.85 8.50
C GLU A 21 7.74 -4.34 8.45
N ASP A 22 8.77 -5.11 8.77
CA ASP A 22 8.64 -6.53 8.98
C ASP A 22 8.39 -6.77 10.46
N ALA A 23 7.34 -7.52 10.76
CA ALA A 23 6.93 -7.88 12.11
C ALA A 23 7.72 -9.07 12.66
N ASP A 24 8.38 -9.84 11.78
CA ASP A 24 9.18 -11.00 12.17
C ASP A 24 10.63 -10.86 11.64
N PRO A 25 11.66 -11.14 12.46
CA PRO A 25 13.05 -11.11 12.01
C PRO A 25 13.35 -12.08 10.86
N LYS A 26 12.55 -13.13 10.67
CA LYS A 26 12.70 -14.12 9.57
C LYS A 26 12.06 -13.68 8.27
N CYS A 27 11.38 -12.54 8.21
CA CYS A 27 10.74 -12.05 7.00
C CYS A 27 11.68 -12.03 5.78
N SER A 28 12.95 -11.67 5.97
CA SER A 28 13.94 -11.69 4.88
C SER A 28 14.27 -13.10 4.39
N GLU A 29 14.35 -14.07 5.30
CA GLU A 29 14.64 -15.47 4.97
C GLU A 29 13.47 -16.09 4.20
N TRP A 30 12.25 -15.89 4.70
CA TRP A 30 11.02 -16.38 4.07
C TRP A 30 10.74 -15.71 2.73
N ALA A 31 11.01 -14.41 2.60
CA ALA A 31 10.92 -13.73 1.31
C ALA A 31 11.89 -14.36 0.30
N THR A 32 13.13 -14.64 0.70
CA THR A 32 14.14 -15.32 -0.14
C THR A 32 13.72 -16.76 -0.48
N ALA A 33 13.02 -17.45 0.42
CA ALA A 33 12.45 -18.77 0.19
C ALA A 33 11.20 -18.76 -0.71
N GLY A 34 10.69 -17.60 -1.11
CA GLY A 34 9.54 -17.45 -2.02
C GLY A 34 8.19 -17.34 -1.33
N GLU A 35 8.14 -17.16 0.00
CA GLU A 35 6.90 -17.09 0.77
C GLU A 35 6.03 -15.89 0.40
N CYS A 36 6.60 -14.81 -0.14
CA CYS A 36 5.81 -13.67 -0.64
C CYS A 36 4.78 -14.09 -1.71
N SER A 37 5.06 -15.18 -2.44
CA SER A 37 4.14 -15.76 -3.44
C SER A 37 3.36 -16.94 -2.86
N SER A 38 4.06 -17.90 -2.23
CA SER A 38 3.46 -19.14 -1.72
C SER A 38 2.55 -18.93 -0.51
N ASN A 39 2.80 -17.88 0.27
CA ASN A 39 2.07 -17.52 1.49
C ASN A 39 1.81 -16.01 1.55
N ALA A 40 1.36 -15.46 0.41
CA ALA A 40 1.20 -14.03 0.20
C ALA A 40 0.31 -13.34 1.25
N VAL A 41 -0.75 -14.01 1.73
CA VAL A 41 -1.66 -13.43 2.73
C VAL A 41 -0.95 -13.16 4.05
N TRP A 42 -0.19 -14.13 4.55
CA TRP A 42 0.55 -13.97 5.79
C TRP A 42 1.70 -12.98 5.62
N MET A 43 2.45 -13.11 4.52
CA MET A 43 3.60 -12.24 4.25
C MET A 43 3.19 -10.78 3.99
N MET A 44 2.05 -10.52 3.38
CA MET A 44 1.55 -9.15 3.20
C MET A 44 1.01 -8.54 4.50
N ALA A 45 0.61 -9.35 5.48
CA ALA A 45 0.20 -8.83 6.78
C ALA A 45 1.41 -8.53 7.68
N ASN A 46 2.46 -9.37 7.60
CA ASN A 46 3.56 -9.38 8.58
C ASN A 46 4.91 -8.97 8.00
N CYS A 47 5.16 -9.15 6.71
CA CYS A 47 6.47 -8.97 6.06
C CYS A 47 6.40 -8.03 4.86
N ARG A 48 5.69 -6.90 5.03
CA ARG A 48 5.41 -5.97 3.92
C ARG A 48 6.68 -5.36 3.34
N LYS A 49 7.70 -5.13 4.18
CA LYS A 49 8.95 -4.53 3.74
C LYS A 49 9.78 -5.55 2.98
N SER A 50 9.93 -6.76 3.51
CA SER A 50 10.63 -7.87 2.84
C SER A 50 9.96 -8.29 1.53
N CYS A 51 8.62 -8.16 1.42
CA CYS A 51 7.90 -8.42 0.17
C CYS A 51 7.66 -7.16 -0.69
N HIS A 52 8.38 -6.07 -0.43
CA HIS A 52 8.32 -4.82 -1.21
C HIS A 52 6.89 -4.28 -1.46
N SER A 53 6.00 -4.47 -0.48
CA SER A 53 4.55 -4.22 -0.60
C SER A 53 4.09 -2.93 0.11
N CYS A 54 5.04 -2.06 0.48
CA CYS A 54 4.81 -0.83 1.25
C CYS A 54 3.89 0.19 0.57
N GLN A 55 3.92 0.28 -0.76
CA GLN A 55 3.21 1.32 -1.52
C GLN A 55 1.77 0.95 -1.88
N GLY A 56 1.30 -0.24 -1.48
CA GLY A 56 -0.05 -0.73 -1.79
C GLY A 56 -0.82 -1.24 -0.58
N GLY A 57 -0.16 -1.95 0.35
CA GLY A 57 -0.80 -2.51 1.54
C GLY A 57 -2.17 -3.17 1.31
N ASP A 58 -2.98 -3.23 2.37
CA ASP A 58 -4.37 -3.66 2.36
C ASP A 58 -5.32 -2.65 1.68
N THR A 59 -4.90 -1.41 1.44
CA THR A 59 -5.64 -0.41 0.65
C THR A 59 -5.70 -0.75 -0.83
N ALA A 60 -4.63 -1.29 -1.43
CA ALA A 60 -4.65 -1.79 -2.79
C ALA A 60 -5.49 -3.06 -2.91
N TRP A 61 -5.45 -3.94 -1.90
CA TRP A 61 -6.35 -5.09 -1.82
C TRP A 61 -7.82 -4.67 -1.66
N LYS A 62 -8.12 -3.75 -0.73
CA LYS A 62 -9.47 -3.18 -0.52
C LYS A 62 -9.96 -2.46 -1.77
N LEU A 63 -9.09 -1.73 -2.48
CA LEU A 63 -9.42 -1.11 -3.76
C LEU A 63 -9.70 -2.17 -4.83
N ARG A 64 -8.91 -3.24 -4.90
CA ARG A 64 -9.15 -4.35 -5.83
C ARG A 64 -10.47 -5.08 -5.53
N THR A 65 -10.77 -5.35 -4.26
CA THR A 65 -12.04 -5.95 -3.84
C THR A 65 -13.21 -5.00 -4.07
N HIS A 66 -13.04 -3.70 -3.84
CA HIS A 66 -14.03 -2.67 -4.11
C HIS A 66 -14.33 -2.58 -5.61
N ILE A 67 -13.29 -2.49 -6.46
CA ILE A 67 -13.42 -2.53 -7.92
C ILE A 67 -14.09 -3.83 -8.38
N GLN A 68 -13.73 -4.98 -7.81
CA GLN A 68 -14.40 -6.24 -8.12
C GLN A 68 -15.88 -6.26 -7.72
N SER A 69 -16.25 -5.59 -6.62
CA SER A 69 -17.64 -5.47 -6.18
C SER A 69 -18.46 -4.49 -7.03
N THR A 70 -17.81 -3.45 -7.59
CA THR A 70 -18.46 -2.48 -8.49
C THR A 70 -18.44 -2.92 -9.95
N TYR A 71 -17.59 -3.89 -10.32
CA TYR A 71 -17.39 -4.36 -11.70
C TYR A 71 -18.06 -5.71 -12.02
N LYS A 72 -18.58 -6.46 -11.03
CA LYS A 72 -19.37 -7.66 -11.32
C LYS A 72 -20.81 -7.32 -11.70
N ASN A 73 -20.99 -7.00 -12.98
CA ASN A 73 -22.09 -7.39 -13.89
C ASN A 73 -22.30 -6.30 -14.93
N VAL A 74 -21.33 -6.19 -15.84
CA VAL A 74 -21.61 -5.56 -17.12
C VAL A 74 -21.32 -6.61 -18.18
N THR A 75 -22.41 -7.22 -18.65
CA THR A 75 -22.51 -7.99 -19.90
C THR A 75 -22.34 -7.10 -21.14
N ASP A 76 -22.03 -5.82 -20.95
CA ASP A 76 -21.82 -4.88 -22.05
C ASP A 76 -20.32 -4.81 -22.39
N ASN A 77 -20.05 -5.14 -23.66
CA ASN A 77 -18.77 -5.04 -24.33
C ASN A 77 -18.28 -3.57 -24.39
N ILE A 78 -17.82 -3.03 -23.25
CA ILE A 78 -17.24 -1.68 -23.18
C ILE A 78 -15.76 -1.82 -22.88
N THR A 79 -14.96 -1.99 -23.95
CA THR A 79 -13.51 -1.91 -23.88
C THR A 79 -13.10 -0.47 -23.60
N ARG A 80 -12.76 -0.14 -22.36
CA ARG A 80 -12.12 1.15 -22.04
C ARG A 80 -10.61 0.99 -22.17
N GLN A 81 -10.01 1.64 -23.16
CA GLN A 81 -8.56 1.65 -23.31
C GLN A 81 -7.94 2.48 -22.19
N VAL A 82 -7.28 1.81 -21.25
CA VAL A 82 -6.42 2.45 -20.27
C VAL A 82 -5.04 2.53 -20.89
N ARG A 83 -4.57 3.73 -21.21
CA ARG A 83 -3.17 3.95 -21.58
C ARG A 83 -2.34 3.81 -20.30
N VAL A 84 -1.72 2.64 -20.12
CA VAL A 84 -0.70 2.45 -19.08
C VAL A 84 0.58 3.08 -19.60
N GLU A 85 0.84 4.32 -19.19
CA GLU A 85 2.16 4.91 -19.35
C GLU A 85 3.06 4.24 -18.31
N SER A 86 4.19 3.68 -18.77
CA SER A 86 5.20 3.08 -17.90
C SER A 86 5.50 4.04 -16.76
N VAL A 87 5.26 3.63 -15.51
CA VAL A 87 5.72 4.38 -14.34
C VAL A 87 7.23 4.52 -14.53
N PRO A 88 7.77 5.74 -14.71
CA PRO A 88 9.20 5.93 -14.83
C PRO A 88 9.82 5.25 -13.62
N ASN A 89 10.80 4.39 -13.89
CA ASN A 89 11.55 3.65 -12.90
C ASN A 89 12.23 4.65 -11.96
N GLN A 90 11.48 5.15 -10.98
CA GLN A 90 12.00 5.96 -9.89
C GLN A 90 12.54 4.97 -8.88
N GLN A 91 13.74 4.53 -9.20
CA GLN A 91 14.79 4.13 -8.29
C GLN A 91 14.33 3.20 -7.17
N CYS A 92 14.57 1.91 -7.41
CA CYS A 92 14.49 0.81 -6.45
C CYS A 92 14.85 1.20 -5.02
#